data_AF-A0A5M3MX05-F1
#
_entry.id   AF-A0A5M3MX05-F1
#
_cell.length_a   1.000
_cell.length_b   1.000
_cell.length_c   1.000
_cell.angle_alpha   90.00
_cell.angle_beta   90.00
_cell.angle_gamma   90.00
#
_symmetry.space_group_name_H-M   'P 1'
#
loop_
_entity.id
_entity.type
_entity.pdbx_description
1 polymer ?
#
loop_
_entity_poly.entity_id
_entity_poly.type
_entity_poly.pdbx_seq_one_letter_code
_entity_poly.pdbx_strand_id
1 'polypeptide(L)'
;MITNGVIPGTSGGEEKEMTRHQRGLVDTCFEEGQYESGIAMMEQLRTSRYKPHPAHIRQVLYIALFPHPSADSSQQPSILPQTPQRSSAKSSLPPIKQPLGPSLAASEAAQRVLVSLALTNSPDSLARALPQYADTARSGQVYTADEEDSALARDALCIQNSNYCWDLLRPGFVHRNGAPAANLTSSKAIRARAASISKQPSEDPGSVAEHAWNVLEWLICIFEKDEVQSAQRGRPAHSQLLLSHIPPPKAGSGPRTDAQAALDVAFYALDQADPVRKRLGLRLLTLLISLASTPHLDPQALGSSIATRLFPPDAEVPSRVLSQLPASQPILAFIVTFCAKQLTDLNSAKTTTDKAPANRPKPQARAARAARRSAAGDAIGDASPSAAPSASETGSSAMSTYTISLPPGTEIFKLAQTTYKKSRLAPIQVDELKFEMLRTFGLIQYNLPAGECDDEWRKKVDDRSLEDVFRNVLGDGKESALWADTLAVLFCPPSTH
;
A
#
# COMPACT_ATOMS: atom_id res chain seq x y z
N MET A 1 3.58 2.98 -20.43
CA MET A 1 4.79 2.13 -20.38
C MET A 1 5.98 3.04 -20.59
N ILE A 2 6.71 3.37 -19.52
CA ILE A 2 8.03 4.01 -19.65
C ILE A 2 8.99 2.84 -19.79
N THR A 3 9.49 2.60 -21.00
CA THR A 3 10.60 1.68 -21.22
C THR A 3 11.82 2.30 -20.56
N ASN A 4 12.06 1.92 -19.29
CA ASN A 4 13.22 2.33 -18.53
C ASN A 4 14.47 1.81 -19.26
N GLY A 5 15.16 2.70 -19.98
CA GLY A 5 16.55 2.51 -20.30
C GLY A 5 17.30 2.32 -18.99
N VAL A 6 17.71 1.08 -18.73
CA VAL A 6 18.53 0.72 -17.58
C VAL A 6 19.86 1.46 -17.74
N ILE A 7 20.00 2.61 -17.08
CA ILE A 7 21.28 3.28 -16.95
C ILE A 7 22.15 2.31 -16.14
N PRO A 8 23.28 1.82 -16.69
CA PRO A 8 24.14 0.88 -15.99
C PRO A 8 24.58 1.51 -14.65
N GLY A 9 24.20 0.83 -13.57
CA GLY A 9 24.35 1.31 -12.20
C GLY A 9 25.79 1.68 -11.91
N THR A 10 26.00 2.92 -11.48
CA THR A 10 27.19 3.32 -10.74
C THR A 10 27.35 2.38 -9.54
N SER A 11 28.49 1.70 -9.48
CA SER A 11 29.03 0.96 -8.33
C SER A 11 28.44 1.42 -6.99
N GLY A 12 27.90 0.47 -6.21
CA GLY A 12 27.15 0.67 -4.97
C GLY A 12 27.88 1.38 -3.83
N GLY A 13 28.20 2.66 -4.04
CA GLY A 13 28.59 3.57 -2.97
C GLY A 13 27.38 3.87 -2.12
N GLU A 14 27.49 3.65 -0.81
CA GLU A 14 26.47 4.06 0.15
C GLU A 14 26.21 5.57 0.02
N GLU A 15 24.94 5.96 -0.05
CA GLU A 15 24.56 7.37 -0.08
C GLU A 15 25.01 8.05 1.24
N LYS A 16 25.68 9.20 1.13
CA LYS A 16 26.18 9.99 2.28
C LYS A 16 25.13 10.97 2.78
N GLU A 17 25.12 11.29 4.06
CA GLU A 17 24.22 12.34 4.56
C GLU A 17 24.56 13.71 3.93
N MET A 18 23.52 14.49 3.62
CA MET A 18 23.68 15.85 3.13
C MET A 18 24.46 16.71 4.14
N THR A 19 25.40 17.52 3.63
CA THR A 19 26.24 18.37 4.48
C THR A 19 25.39 19.42 5.20
N ARG A 20 25.87 19.92 6.34
CA ARG A 20 25.18 21.00 7.10
C ARG A 20 24.96 22.25 6.25
N HIS A 21 25.92 22.58 5.38
CA HIS A 21 25.81 23.74 4.49
C HIS A 21 24.69 23.55 3.45
N GLN A 22 24.65 22.40 2.77
CA GLN A 22 23.58 22.07 1.82
C GLN A 22 22.20 22.08 2.49
N ARG A 23 22.12 21.61 3.74
CA ARG A 23 20.90 21.70 4.55
C ARG A 23 20.47 23.14 4.79
N GLY A 24 21.40 23.95 5.30
CA GLY A 24 21.14 25.36 5.59
C GLY A 24 20.62 26.16 4.39
N LEU A 25 21.07 25.86 3.16
CA LEU A 25 20.56 26.52 1.95
C LEU A 25 19.05 26.30 1.75
N VAL A 26 18.56 25.09 2.02
CA VAL A 26 17.15 24.74 1.91
C VAL A 26 16.36 25.27 3.11
N ASP A 27 16.92 25.12 4.32
CA ASP A 27 16.31 25.60 5.57
C ASP A 27 16.01 27.09 5.52
N THR A 28 16.99 27.92 5.12
CA THR A 28 16.82 29.38 5.01
C THR A 28 15.70 29.75 4.03
N CYS A 29 15.56 29.04 2.90
CA CYS A 29 14.45 29.31 1.97
C CYS A 29 13.08 28.99 2.59
N PHE A 30 12.96 27.88 3.32
CA PHE A 30 11.70 27.47 3.95
C PHE A 30 11.35 28.32 5.17
N GLU A 31 12.34 28.77 5.94
CA GLU A 31 12.18 29.72 7.06
C GLU A 31 11.65 31.07 6.59
N GLU A 32 12.13 31.56 5.45
CA GLU A 32 11.67 32.81 4.84
C GLU A 32 10.32 32.69 4.12
N GLY A 33 9.74 31.49 4.04
CA GLY A 33 8.50 31.22 3.32
C GLY A 33 8.66 31.22 1.79
N GLN A 34 9.88 31.14 1.28
CA GLN A 34 10.20 31.04 -0.14
C GLN A 34 10.15 29.57 -0.60
N TYR A 35 8.95 28.98 -0.59
CA TYR A 35 8.78 27.54 -0.82
C TYR A 35 9.30 27.09 -2.19
N GLU A 36 9.03 27.83 -3.26
CA GLU A 36 9.48 27.52 -4.62
C GLU A 36 11.01 27.55 -4.72
N SER A 37 11.65 28.55 -4.11
CA SER A 37 13.11 28.67 -4.06
C SER A 37 13.75 27.49 -3.32
N GLY A 38 13.18 27.12 -2.16
CA GLY A 38 13.66 25.97 -1.38
C GLY A 38 13.52 24.65 -2.15
N ILE A 39 12.39 24.43 -2.83
CA ILE A 39 12.17 23.26 -3.68
C ILE A 39 13.15 23.24 -4.86
N ALA A 40 13.36 24.38 -5.53
CA ALA A 40 14.33 24.49 -6.61
C ALA A 40 15.76 24.19 -6.14
N MET A 41 16.12 24.62 -4.91
CA MET A 41 17.40 24.30 -4.30
C MET A 41 17.54 22.80 -4.03
N MET A 42 16.50 22.14 -3.53
CA MET A 42 16.50 20.68 -3.38
C MET A 42 16.68 19.96 -4.71
N GLU A 43 16.04 20.41 -5.78
CA GLU A 43 16.20 19.85 -7.13
C GLU A 43 17.65 20.01 -7.64
N GLN A 44 18.30 21.15 -7.37
CA GLN A 44 19.70 21.39 -7.73
C GLN A 44 20.68 20.56 -6.91
N LEU A 45 20.39 20.35 -5.62
CA LEU A 45 21.22 19.56 -4.70
C LEU A 45 21.01 18.04 -4.86
N ARG A 46 19.98 17.62 -5.60
CA ARG A 46 19.65 16.21 -5.85
C ARG A 46 20.80 15.48 -6.53
N THR A 47 21.22 14.37 -5.94
CA THR A 47 22.25 13.49 -6.50
C THR A 47 22.15 12.11 -5.87
N SER A 48 22.53 11.07 -6.62
CA SER A 48 22.55 9.69 -6.13
C SER A 48 23.64 9.42 -5.09
N ARG A 49 24.51 10.40 -4.80
CA ARG A 49 25.58 10.28 -3.80
C ARG A 49 25.18 10.74 -2.41
N TYR A 50 24.15 11.59 -2.30
CA TYR A 50 23.75 12.19 -1.04
C TYR A 50 22.28 11.90 -0.74
N LYS A 51 22.02 11.49 0.50
CA LYS A 51 20.68 11.28 1.01
C LYS A 51 20.03 12.64 1.29
N PRO A 52 18.82 12.91 0.77
CA PRO A 52 18.10 14.11 1.16
C PRO A 52 17.78 14.09 2.66
N HIS A 53 17.73 15.27 3.27
CA HIS A 53 17.40 15.38 4.70
C HIS A 53 15.93 15.00 4.94
N PRO A 54 15.62 14.12 5.91
CA PRO A 54 14.24 13.66 6.14
C PRO A 54 13.25 14.80 6.41
N ALA A 55 13.65 15.85 7.14
CA ALA A 55 12.78 17.00 7.41
C ALA A 55 12.39 17.74 6.13
N HIS A 56 13.33 17.90 5.17
CA HIS A 56 13.04 18.55 3.89
C HIS A 56 12.05 17.75 3.07
N ILE A 57 12.18 16.41 3.04
CA ILE A 57 11.22 15.54 2.36
C ILE A 57 9.83 15.66 3.01
N ARG A 58 9.74 15.71 4.36
CA ARG A 58 8.46 15.94 5.06
C ARG A 58 7.84 17.28 4.68
N GLN A 59 8.61 18.35 4.67
CA GLN A 59 8.15 19.69 4.29
C GLN A 59 7.66 19.72 2.83
N VAL A 60 8.40 19.10 1.91
CA VAL A 60 7.98 18.97 0.50
C VAL A 60 6.71 18.13 0.37
N LEU A 61 6.58 17.01 1.11
CA LEU A 61 5.35 16.22 1.14
C LEU A 61 4.17 17.04 1.68
N TYR A 62 4.38 17.84 2.72
CA TYR A 62 3.35 18.72 3.27
C TYR A 62 2.90 19.74 2.23
N ILE A 63 3.84 20.39 1.53
CA ILE A 63 3.55 21.31 0.43
C ILE A 63 2.77 20.59 -0.69
N ALA A 64 3.21 19.40 -1.11
CA ALA A 64 2.57 18.62 -2.16
C ALA A 64 1.13 18.17 -1.79
N LEU A 65 0.85 18.00 -0.50
CA LEU A 65 -0.47 17.66 0.06
C LEU A 65 -1.31 18.89 0.41
N PHE A 66 -0.84 20.11 0.16
CA PHE A 66 -1.56 21.31 0.57
C PHE A 66 -2.80 21.51 -0.32
N PRO A 67 -4.01 21.62 0.26
CA PRO A 67 -5.23 21.75 -0.53
C PRO A 67 -5.36 23.14 -1.17
N HIS A 68 -5.59 23.18 -2.48
CA HIS A 68 -5.86 24.42 -3.21
C HIS A 68 -7.36 24.70 -3.32
N PRO A 69 -7.78 25.99 -3.33
CA PRO A 69 -9.18 26.32 -3.59
C PRO A 69 -9.58 25.78 -4.96
N SER A 70 -10.57 24.89 -4.98
CA SER A 70 -11.22 24.48 -6.23
C SER A 70 -11.75 25.74 -6.92
N ALA A 71 -11.61 25.83 -8.25
CA ALA A 71 -12.09 26.98 -9.03
C ALA A 71 -13.57 27.30 -8.73
N ASP A 72 -14.37 26.30 -8.39
CA ASP A 72 -15.80 26.41 -8.06
C ASP A 72 -16.11 27.11 -6.74
N SER A 73 -15.12 27.20 -5.83
CA SER A 73 -15.29 27.87 -4.53
C SER A 73 -15.20 29.40 -4.61
N SER A 74 -14.89 29.95 -5.79
CA SER A 74 -14.82 31.40 -6.04
C SER A 74 -16.19 32.09 -6.11
N GLN A 75 -17.29 31.34 -6.09
CA GLN A 75 -18.65 31.88 -6.12
C GLN A 75 -19.31 32.00 -4.75
N GLN A 76 -18.56 32.10 -3.64
CA GLN A 76 -19.19 32.58 -2.42
C GLN A 76 -19.53 34.06 -2.61
N PRO A 77 -20.82 34.45 -2.70
CA PRO A 77 -21.18 35.85 -2.84
C PRO A 77 -20.65 36.56 -1.60
N SER A 78 -19.72 37.49 -1.81
CA SER A 78 -19.34 38.48 -0.82
C SER A 78 -20.63 39.10 -0.30
N ILE A 79 -21.05 38.68 0.90
CA ILE A 79 -22.25 39.19 1.56
C ILE A 79 -21.94 40.63 1.91
N LEU A 80 -22.43 41.51 1.04
CA LEU A 80 -22.71 42.93 1.17
C LEU A 80 -21.57 43.84 1.68
N PRO A 81 -21.29 44.96 0.99
CA PRO A 81 -20.38 45.98 1.50
C PRO A 81 -20.94 46.54 2.80
N GLN A 82 -20.36 46.14 3.94
CA GLN A 82 -20.64 46.79 5.22
C GLN A 82 -20.22 48.26 5.09
N THR A 83 -21.21 49.11 5.25
CA THR A 83 -21.10 50.58 5.26
C THR A 83 -19.93 51.06 6.11
N PRO A 84 -19.21 52.10 5.68
CA PRO A 84 -18.04 52.63 6.38
C PRO A 84 -18.44 53.21 7.74
N GLN A 85 -18.27 52.44 8.81
CA GLN A 85 -18.36 52.99 10.17
C GLN A 85 -17.13 53.83 10.44
N ARG A 86 -17.37 55.14 10.53
CA ARG A 86 -16.38 56.16 10.88
C ARG A 86 -15.80 55.92 12.27
N SER A 87 -14.47 55.93 12.29
CA SER A 87 -13.57 56.49 13.32
C SER A 87 -13.57 55.90 14.73
N SER A 88 -12.53 55.10 15.01
CA SER A 88 -11.69 55.33 16.19
C SER A 88 -10.21 55.14 15.81
N ALA A 89 -9.51 56.27 15.69
CA ALA A 89 -8.08 56.34 15.44
C ALA A 89 -7.33 56.01 16.75
N LYS A 90 -6.83 54.78 16.90
CA LYS A 90 -5.67 54.37 17.73
C LYS A 90 -5.62 52.85 17.87
N SER A 91 -5.20 52.16 16.81
CA SER A 91 -4.53 50.85 16.90
C SER A 91 -4.02 50.48 15.51
N SER A 92 -2.91 51.09 15.10
CA SER A 92 -2.14 50.65 13.94
C SER A 92 -1.31 49.43 14.33
N LEU A 93 -1.98 48.32 14.63
CA LEU A 93 -1.30 47.03 14.62
C LEU A 93 -0.92 46.76 13.16
N PRO A 94 0.36 46.44 12.88
CA PRO A 94 0.76 46.08 11.52
C PRO A 94 -0.17 44.95 11.04
N PRO A 95 -0.62 44.98 9.77
CA PRO A 95 -1.48 43.94 9.24
C PRO A 95 -0.83 42.60 9.55
N ILE A 96 -1.51 41.79 10.35
CA ILE A 96 -1.08 40.44 10.68
C ILE A 96 -0.95 39.75 9.33
N LYS A 97 0.29 39.61 8.84
CA LYS A 97 0.61 38.85 7.65
C LYS A 97 0.12 37.45 7.96
N GLN A 98 -1.07 37.11 7.46
CA GLN A 98 -1.56 35.75 7.54
C GLN A 98 -0.43 34.86 7.02
N PRO A 99 -0.07 33.78 7.73
CA PRO A 99 0.96 32.88 7.26
C PRO A 99 0.55 32.45 5.85
N LEU A 100 1.35 32.85 4.84
CA LEU A 100 1.10 32.47 3.46
C LEU A 100 1.28 30.96 3.42
N GLY A 101 0.18 30.22 3.36
CA GLY A 101 0.24 28.80 3.05
C GLY A 101 0.88 28.59 1.67
N PRO A 102 1.36 27.37 1.38
CA PRO A 102 1.96 27.05 0.09
C PRO A 102 1.09 27.46 -1.11
N SER A 103 1.72 28.08 -2.10
CA SER A 103 1.07 28.47 -3.35
C SER A 103 0.78 27.23 -4.22
N LEU A 104 -0.08 27.36 -5.23
CA LEU A 104 -0.29 26.30 -6.23
C LEU A 104 1.01 25.95 -6.97
N ALA A 105 1.80 26.96 -7.32
CA ALA A 105 3.08 26.75 -8.00
C ALA A 105 4.09 26.00 -7.10
N ALA A 106 4.08 26.27 -5.80
CA ALA A 106 4.90 25.55 -4.82
C ALA A 106 4.49 24.07 -4.73
N SER A 107 3.19 23.78 -4.69
CA SER A 107 2.69 22.39 -4.67
C SER A 107 3.03 21.62 -5.94
N GLU A 108 2.89 22.25 -7.12
CA GLU A 108 3.29 21.64 -8.39
C GLU A 108 4.81 21.42 -8.47
N ALA A 109 5.62 22.36 -7.97
CA ALA A 109 7.06 22.19 -7.86
C ALA A 109 7.42 21.06 -6.89
N ALA A 110 6.72 20.96 -5.75
CA ALA A 110 6.92 19.92 -4.75
C ALA A 110 6.63 18.53 -5.32
N GLN A 111 5.54 18.38 -6.07
CA GLN A 111 5.19 17.11 -6.72
C GLN A 111 6.26 16.70 -7.74
N ARG A 112 6.77 17.65 -8.54
CA ARG A 112 7.85 17.39 -9.49
C ARG A 112 9.16 16.98 -8.81
N VAL A 113 9.58 17.69 -7.76
CA VAL A 113 10.83 17.35 -7.04
C VAL A 113 10.72 15.98 -6.36
N LEU A 114 9.54 15.60 -5.84
CA LEU A 114 9.32 14.27 -5.26
C LEU A 114 9.55 13.16 -6.29
N VAL A 115 8.98 13.28 -7.49
CA VAL A 115 9.22 12.33 -8.59
C VAL A 115 10.70 12.30 -8.97
N SER A 116 11.32 13.46 -9.12
CA SER A 116 12.77 13.60 -9.37
C SER A 116 13.61 12.86 -8.32
N LEU A 117 13.31 13.05 -7.03
CA LEU A 117 14.00 12.39 -5.93
C LEU A 117 13.78 10.88 -5.93
N ALA A 118 12.57 10.41 -6.21
CA ALA A 118 12.27 8.98 -6.34
C ALA A 118 13.10 8.30 -7.45
N LEU A 119 13.38 9.02 -8.55
CA LEU A 119 14.24 8.52 -9.63
C LEU A 119 15.72 8.51 -9.21
N THR A 120 16.19 9.53 -8.51
CA THR A 120 17.63 9.71 -8.23
C THR A 120 18.14 9.02 -6.96
N ASN A 121 17.34 8.99 -5.89
CA ASN A 121 17.78 8.53 -4.57
C ASN A 121 17.26 7.12 -4.23
N SER A 122 17.89 6.47 -3.24
CA SER A 122 17.42 5.17 -2.77
C SER A 122 16.05 5.27 -2.08
N PRO A 123 15.20 4.22 -2.21
CA PRO A 123 13.93 4.14 -1.49
C PRO A 123 14.07 4.33 0.01
N ASP A 124 15.07 3.66 0.61
CA ASP A 124 15.38 3.73 2.04
C ASP A 124 15.60 5.17 2.51
N SER A 125 16.37 5.96 1.76
CA SER A 125 16.69 7.34 2.13
C SER A 125 15.46 8.26 2.13
N LEU A 126 14.53 8.05 1.20
CA LEU A 126 13.29 8.81 1.10
C LEU A 126 12.28 8.38 2.17
N ALA A 127 12.17 7.08 2.43
CA ALA A 127 11.24 6.51 3.39
C ALA A 127 11.55 6.89 4.85
N ARG A 128 12.75 7.42 5.15
CA ARG A 128 13.07 8.03 6.46
C ARG A 128 12.16 9.20 6.83
N ALA A 129 11.57 9.86 5.84
CA ALA A 129 10.63 10.95 6.05
C ALA A 129 9.21 10.49 6.34
N LEU A 130 8.90 9.22 6.06
CA LEU A 130 7.56 8.68 6.21
C LEU A 130 7.28 8.20 7.64
N PRO A 131 6.00 8.24 8.07
CA PRO A 131 5.58 7.59 9.31
C PRO A 131 5.83 6.08 9.22
N GLN A 132 6.50 5.51 10.22
CA GLN A 132 6.72 4.07 10.32
C GLN A 132 6.07 3.57 11.61
N TYR A 133 5.48 2.38 11.57
CA TYR A 133 5.08 1.73 12.83
C TYR A 133 6.33 1.63 13.69
N ALA A 134 6.30 2.28 14.85
CA ALA A 134 7.42 2.26 15.76
C ALA A 134 7.72 0.80 16.09
N ASP A 135 8.82 0.27 15.56
CA ASP A 135 9.55 -0.74 16.31
C ASP A 135 9.82 -0.08 17.65
N THR A 136 9.33 -0.68 18.72
CA THR A 136 9.34 -0.15 20.09
C THR A 136 10.71 0.36 20.57
N ALA A 137 11.78 0.09 19.81
CA ALA A 137 13.13 0.60 19.97
C ALA A 137 13.39 2.03 19.43
N ARG A 138 12.62 2.58 18.47
CA ARG A 138 12.89 3.91 17.86
C ARG A 138 12.33 5.11 18.62
N SER A 139 11.61 4.88 19.72
CA SER A 139 11.05 5.93 20.60
C SER A 139 12.11 6.84 21.27
N GLY A 140 13.41 6.59 21.05
CA GLY A 140 14.51 7.34 21.65
C GLY A 140 15.27 8.29 20.73
N GLN A 141 14.86 8.50 19.46
CA GLN A 141 15.46 9.58 18.67
C GLN A 141 15.04 10.93 19.27
N VAL A 142 15.92 11.47 20.11
CA VAL A 142 15.84 12.83 20.63
C VAL A 142 15.94 13.78 19.44
N TYR A 143 14.82 14.41 19.10
CA TYR A 143 14.82 15.50 18.13
C TYR A 143 15.76 16.59 18.62
N THR A 144 16.68 17.00 17.75
CA THR A 144 17.46 18.20 17.99
C THR A 144 16.52 19.38 17.87
N ALA A 145 16.45 20.22 18.91
CA ALA A 145 15.59 21.41 18.96
C ALA A 145 15.71 22.29 17.69
N ASP A 146 16.86 22.22 17.02
CA ASP A 146 17.20 22.88 15.75
C ASP A 146 16.25 22.53 14.57
N GLU A 147 15.43 21.47 14.62
CA GLU A 147 14.50 21.13 13.51
C GLU A 147 13.17 21.93 13.53
N GLU A 148 12.90 22.72 14.57
CA GLU A 148 11.60 23.39 14.79
C GLU A 148 11.55 24.87 14.37
N ASP A 149 12.62 25.40 13.78
CA ASP A 149 12.78 26.85 13.58
C ASP A 149 11.82 27.44 12.52
N SER A 150 11.41 26.66 11.51
CA SER A 150 10.44 27.14 10.49
C SER A 150 8.99 26.78 10.82
N ALA A 151 8.05 27.67 10.50
CA ALA A 151 6.61 27.39 10.62
C ALA A 151 6.19 26.16 9.79
N LEU A 152 6.76 26.04 8.58
CA LEU A 152 6.51 24.89 7.71
C LEU A 152 7.04 23.58 8.31
N ALA A 153 8.22 23.58 8.94
CA ALA A 153 8.74 22.38 9.60
C ALA A 153 7.77 21.91 10.70
N ARG A 154 7.29 22.84 11.54
CA ARG A 154 6.30 22.55 12.59
C ARG A 154 5.00 21.99 12.04
N ASP A 155 4.49 22.56 10.94
CA ASP A 155 3.27 22.06 10.30
C ASP A 155 3.49 20.67 9.68
N ALA A 156 4.64 20.45 9.05
CA ALA A 156 5.01 19.17 8.42
C ALA A 156 5.22 18.02 9.43
N LEU A 157 5.40 18.31 10.73
CA LEU A 157 5.44 17.27 11.78
C LEU A 157 4.14 16.46 11.84
N CYS A 158 3.02 16.95 11.30
CA CYS A 158 1.78 16.16 11.20
C CYS A 158 1.99 14.86 10.41
N ILE A 159 2.88 14.85 9.42
CA ILE A 159 3.24 13.65 8.63
C ILE A 159 3.92 12.62 9.53
N GLN A 160 4.88 13.07 10.34
CA GLN A 160 5.61 12.20 11.25
C GLN A 160 4.71 11.65 12.37
N ASN A 161 3.77 12.46 12.85
CA ASN A 161 2.83 12.08 13.90
C ASN A 161 1.70 11.17 13.41
N SER A 162 1.60 10.92 12.09
CA SER A 162 0.64 9.96 11.54
C SER A 162 1.09 8.52 11.81
N ASN A 163 0.15 7.57 11.87
CA ASN A 163 0.47 6.19 12.23
C ASN A 163 1.16 5.44 11.08
N TYR A 164 0.79 5.78 9.85
CA TYR A 164 1.24 5.11 8.62
C TYR A 164 1.03 6.01 7.41
N CYS A 165 1.74 5.72 6.30
CA CYS A 165 1.76 6.60 5.14
C CYS A 165 0.40 6.74 4.44
N TRP A 166 -0.51 5.77 4.58
CA TRP A 166 -1.86 5.82 4.00
C TRP A 166 -2.75 6.89 4.66
N ASP A 167 -2.48 7.28 5.91
CA ASP A 167 -3.23 8.38 6.56
C ASP A 167 -2.96 9.72 5.86
N LEU A 168 -1.78 9.89 5.25
CA LEU A 168 -1.39 11.10 4.51
C LEU A 168 -2.29 11.36 3.30
N LEU A 169 -2.88 10.30 2.74
CA LEU A 169 -3.68 10.36 1.53
C LEU A 169 -5.13 10.78 1.80
N ARG A 170 -5.59 10.73 3.07
CA ARG A 170 -7.01 10.94 3.38
C ARG A 170 -7.45 12.39 3.18
N PRO A 171 -8.70 12.62 2.76
CA PRO A 171 -9.30 13.95 2.73
C PRO A 171 -9.19 14.66 4.08
N GLY A 172 -8.69 15.90 4.05
CA GLY A 172 -8.51 16.71 5.25
C GLY A 172 -7.33 16.29 6.13
N PHE A 173 -6.34 15.58 5.60
CA PHE A 173 -5.08 15.35 6.31
C PHE A 173 -4.35 16.70 6.55
N VAL A 174 -4.12 17.49 5.49
CA VAL A 174 -3.62 18.88 5.58
C VAL A 174 -4.79 19.87 5.52
N HIS A 175 -4.75 20.91 6.37
CA HIS A 175 -5.79 21.95 6.45
C HIS A 175 -5.23 23.33 6.04
N ARG A 176 -5.97 24.07 5.22
CA ARG A 176 -5.56 25.40 4.74
C ARG A 176 -5.51 26.48 5.84
N ASN A 177 -6.37 26.38 6.85
CA ASN A 177 -6.64 27.49 7.76
C ASN A 177 -5.63 27.63 8.92
N GLY A 178 -4.50 26.92 8.89
CA GLY A 178 -3.44 27.03 9.91
C GLY A 178 -3.91 26.75 11.34
N ALA A 179 -5.16 26.31 11.53
CA ALA A 179 -5.59 25.70 12.77
C ALA A 179 -4.80 24.40 12.82
N PRO A 180 -3.78 24.28 13.69
CA PRO A 180 -3.06 23.03 13.82
C PRO A 180 -4.13 21.97 14.01
N ALA A 181 -4.06 20.89 13.22
CA ALA A 181 -4.85 19.71 13.45
C ALA A 181 -4.40 19.17 14.81
N ALA A 182 -4.88 19.80 15.89
CA ALA A 182 -4.46 19.55 17.25
C ALA A 182 -4.69 18.07 17.46
N ASN A 183 -3.57 17.35 17.60
CA ASN A 183 -3.46 15.91 17.73
C ASN A 183 -4.78 15.33 18.26
N LEU A 184 -5.54 14.69 17.36
CA LEU A 184 -6.85 14.09 17.64
C LEU A 184 -6.75 12.86 18.56
N THR A 185 -5.68 12.75 19.35
CA THR A 185 -5.55 11.78 20.46
C THR A 185 -6.36 12.21 21.68
N SER A 186 -6.76 13.48 21.77
CA SER A 186 -7.79 13.93 22.70
C SER A 186 -9.16 13.41 22.24
N SER A 187 -9.64 12.37 22.90
CA SER A 187 -10.99 11.79 22.76
C SER A 187 -12.13 12.81 22.92
N LYS A 188 -11.84 14.05 23.35
CA LYS A 188 -12.75 15.18 23.42
C LYS A 188 -12.94 15.90 22.06
N ALA A 189 -11.89 16.00 21.24
CA ALA A 189 -11.95 16.63 19.92
C ALA A 189 -12.70 15.77 18.89
N ILE A 190 -12.54 14.44 18.97
CA ILE A 190 -13.34 13.48 18.17
C ILE A 190 -14.84 13.63 18.49
N ARG A 191 -15.20 13.83 19.76
CA ARG A 191 -16.59 14.01 20.20
C ARG A 191 -17.20 15.34 19.73
N ALA A 192 -16.40 16.42 19.67
CA ALA A 192 -16.84 17.70 19.14
C ALA A 192 -17.09 17.65 17.61
N ARG A 193 -16.27 16.89 16.86
CA ARG A 193 -16.46 16.68 15.42
C ARG A 193 -17.71 15.83 15.14
N ALA A 194 -17.96 14.79 15.95
CA ALA A 194 -19.18 13.98 15.85
C ALA A 194 -20.47 14.79 16.08
N ALA A 195 -20.43 15.82 16.94
CA ALA A 195 -21.58 16.71 17.17
C ALA A 195 -21.83 17.71 16.02
N SER A 196 -20.80 18.06 15.24
CA SER A 196 -20.89 19.02 14.13
C SER A 196 -21.27 18.39 12.78
N ILE A 197 -21.17 17.06 12.62
CA ILE A 197 -21.43 16.34 11.36
C ILE A 197 -22.89 15.83 11.26
N SER A 198 -23.77 16.26 12.17
CA SER A 198 -25.09 15.63 12.37
C SER A 198 -26.15 15.80 11.26
N LYS A 199 -25.94 16.43 10.09
CA LYS A 199 -27.06 16.70 9.14
C LYS A 199 -26.79 16.67 7.63
N GLN A 200 -25.71 16.06 7.15
CA GLN A 200 -25.56 15.81 5.71
C GLN A 200 -25.40 14.30 5.49
N PRO A 201 -26.05 13.69 4.47
CA PRO A 201 -25.81 12.30 4.11
C PRO A 201 -24.32 12.17 3.80
N SER A 202 -23.60 11.51 4.71
CA SER A 202 -22.17 11.35 4.65
C SER A 202 -21.84 10.38 3.54
N GLU A 203 -21.52 10.89 2.35
CA GLU A 203 -20.63 10.17 1.46
C GLU A 203 -19.39 9.83 2.26
N ASP A 204 -19.08 8.53 2.39
CA ASP A 204 -17.90 8.09 3.11
C ASP A 204 -16.70 8.84 2.53
N PRO A 205 -15.93 9.57 3.36
CA PRO A 205 -14.82 10.37 2.86
C PRO A 205 -13.87 9.41 2.15
N GLY A 206 -13.68 9.63 0.84
CA GLY A 206 -12.89 8.74 -0.01
C GLY A 206 -11.51 8.45 0.58
N SER A 207 -10.93 7.28 0.28
CA SER A 207 -9.65 6.88 0.88
C SER A 207 -8.47 7.74 0.41
N VAL A 208 -8.60 8.42 -0.73
CA VAL A 208 -7.58 9.30 -1.32
C VAL A 208 -8.19 10.66 -1.63
N ALA A 209 -7.58 11.74 -1.16
CA ALA A 209 -7.98 13.11 -1.45
C ALA A 209 -7.62 13.51 -2.88
N GLU A 210 -8.39 14.43 -3.46
CA GLU A 210 -8.22 14.84 -4.86
C GLU A 210 -6.83 15.45 -5.16
N HIS A 211 -6.19 16.08 -4.18
CA HIS A 211 -4.83 16.62 -4.33
C HIS A 211 -3.72 15.61 -3.96
N ALA A 212 -4.07 14.43 -3.44
CA ALA A 212 -3.11 13.46 -2.92
C ALA A 212 -2.70 12.37 -3.94
N TRP A 213 -3.28 12.35 -5.15
CA TRP A 213 -2.98 11.33 -6.17
C TRP A 213 -1.51 11.29 -6.59
N ASN A 214 -0.86 12.45 -6.72
CA ASN A 214 0.57 12.52 -7.08
C ASN A 214 1.47 11.99 -5.94
N VAL A 215 1.03 12.14 -4.68
CA VAL A 215 1.72 11.57 -3.52
C VAL A 215 1.52 10.05 -3.45
N LEU A 216 0.33 9.54 -3.79
CA LEU A 216 0.10 8.10 -3.94
C LEU A 216 1.00 7.51 -5.04
N GLU A 217 1.09 8.16 -6.19
CA GLU A 217 1.99 7.72 -7.27
C GLU A 217 3.45 7.69 -6.79
N TRP A 218 3.89 8.72 -6.09
CA TRP A 218 5.24 8.78 -5.53
C TRP A 218 5.52 7.66 -4.53
N LEU A 219 4.59 7.36 -3.61
CA LEU A 219 4.70 6.24 -2.67
C LEU A 219 4.84 4.90 -3.40
N ILE A 220 3.97 4.64 -4.38
CA ILE A 220 4.01 3.41 -5.18
C ILE A 220 5.34 3.30 -5.94
N CYS A 221 5.83 4.38 -6.55
CA CYS A 221 7.12 4.40 -7.23
C CYS A 221 8.28 4.03 -6.31
N ILE A 222 8.27 4.51 -5.06
CA ILE A 222 9.29 4.15 -4.05
C ILE A 222 9.21 2.66 -3.70
N PHE A 223 8.02 2.13 -3.46
CA PHE A 223 7.84 0.72 -3.12
C PHE A 223 8.21 -0.22 -4.27
N GLU A 224 7.85 0.11 -5.51
CA GLU A 224 8.28 -0.65 -6.69
C GLU A 224 9.81 -0.64 -6.85
N LYS A 225 10.45 0.52 -6.65
CA LYS A 225 11.92 0.63 -6.69
C LYS A 225 12.58 -0.21 -5.59
N ASP A 226 12.01 -0.25 -4.40
CA ASP A 226 12.47 -1.06 -3.27
C ASP A 226 12.34 -2.58 -3.55
N GLU A 227 11.23 -3.00 -4.15
CA GLU A 227 11.02 -4.39 -4.59
C GLU A 227 12.08 -4.82 -5.63
N VAL A 228 12.33 -3.97 -6.64
CA VAL A 228 13.37 -4.22 -7.65
C VAL A 228 14.77 -4.30 -7.02
N GLN A 229 15.09 -3.41 -6.08
CA GLN A 229 16.37 -3.45 -5.37
C GLN A 229 16.51 -4.70 -4.51
N SER A 230 15.42 -5.16 -3.87
CA SER A 230 15.40 -6.40 -3.10
C SER A 230 15.69 -7.62 -3.98
N ALA A 231 15.07 -7.69 -5.16
CA ALA A 231 15.34 -8.74 -6.14
C ALA A 231 16.80 -8.73 -6.63
N GLN A 232 17.35 -7.55 -6.93
CA GLN A 232 18.77 -7.40 -7.34
C GLN A 232 19.76 -7.83 -6.25
N ARG A 233 19.38 -7.76 -4.97
CA ARG A 233 20.18 -8.24 -3.84
C ARG A 233 20.02 -9.75 -3.58
N GLY A 234 19.34 -10.48 -4.46
CA GLY A 234 19.07 -11.91 -4.31
C GLY A 234 18.06 -12.25 -3.21
N ARG A 235 17.30 -11.26 -2.73
CA ARG A 235 16.19 -11.47 -1.78
C ARG A 235 14.90 -11.71 -2.56
N PRO A 236 13.86 -12.33 -1.96
CA PRO A 236 12.56 -12.43 -2.60
C PRO A 236 12.07 -11.06 -3.07
N ALA A 237 11.53 -10.98 -4.29
CA ALA A 237 11.08 -9.73 -4.90
C ALA A 237 9.82 -9.20 -4.17
N HIS A 238 10.02 -8.43 -3.10
CA HIS A 238 8.98 -7.68 -2.40
C HIS A 238 9.56 -6.41 -1.78
N SER A 239 8.71 -5.42 -1.52
CA SER A 239 9.09 -4.19 -0.83
C SER A 239 9.07 -4.36 0.70
N GLN A 240 10.22 -4.20 1.33
CA GLN A 240 10.36 -4.12 2.79
C GLN A 240 9.79 -2.81 3.33
N LEU A 241 9.89 -1.73 2.56
CA LEU A 241 9.29 -0.45 2.91
C LEU A 241 7.76 -0.54 2.97
N LEU A 242 7.12 -1.17 1.99
CA LEU A 242 5.67 -1.41 2.02
C LEU A 242 5.27 -2.22 3.26
N LEU A 243 6.02 -3.28 3.58
CA LEU A 243 5.79 -4.10 4.77
C LEU A 243 5.87 -3.28 6.07
N SER A 244 6.76 -2.29 6.13
CA SER A 244 6.90 -1.38 7.28
C SER A 244 5.68 -0.46 7.50
N HIS A 245 4.80 -0.34 6.50
CA HIS A 245 3.54 0.42 6.55
C HIS A 245 2.29 -0.47 6.68
N ILE A 246 2.46 -1.74 7.04
CA ILE A 246 1.40 -2.64 7.49
C ILE A 246 1.59 -2.83 9.00
N PRO A 247 0.57 -2.81 9.87
CA PRO A 247 0.76 -3.01 11.32
C PRO A 247 1.50 -4.32 11.65
N PRO A 248 2.41 -4.33 12.65
CA PRO A 248 3.02 -5.57 13.11
C PRO A 248 1.98 -6.46 13.79
N PRO A 249 2.21 -7.78 13.86
CA PRO A 249 1.28 -8.70 14.54
C PRO A 249 1.17 -8.33 16.02
N LYS A 250 -0.06 -8.35 16.56
CA LYS A 250 -0.33 -8.03 17.98
C LYS A 250 0.44 -8.92 18.97
N ALA A 251 0.78 -10.14 18.56
CA ALA A 251 1.54 -11.09 19.36
C ALA A 251 3.07 -10.90 19.28
N GLY A 252 3.56 -9.91 18.52
CA GLY A 252 4.98 -9.63 18.33
C GLY A 252 5.73 -10.62 17.43
N SER A 253 5.10 -11.73 17.06
CA SER A 253 5.66 -12.75 16.17
C SER A 253 4.57 -13.23 15.19
N GLY A 254 5.01 -13.66 14.00
CA GLY A 254 4.16 -14.17 12.92
C GLY A 254 3.99 -13.20 11.73
N PRO A 255 3.28 -13.65 10.69
CA PRO A 255 2.99 -12.82 9.53
C PRO A 255 2.05 -11.66 9.91
N ARG A 256 2.19 -10.54 9.23
CA ARG A 256 1.22 -9.44 9.31
C ARG A 256 -0.09 -9.89 8.65
N THR A 257 -1.22 -9.46 9.19
CA THR A 257 -2.55 -9.85 8.69
C THR A 257 -3.42 -8.66 8.31
N ASP A 258 -3.03 -7.44 8.71
CA ASP A 258 -3.86 -6.24 8.58
C ASP A 258 -3.39 -5.33 7.43
N ALA A 259 -3.65 -5.75 6.18
CA ALA A 259 -3.38 -4.93 5.01
C ALA A 259 -4.54 -3.96 4.66
N GLN A 260 -5.47 -3.72 5.60
CA GLN A 260 -6.76 -3.08 5.30
C GLN A 260 -6.60 -1.67 4.73
N ALA A 261 -5.76 -0.83 5.33
CA ALA A 261 -5.58 0.55 4.89
C ALA A 261 -5.01 0.66 3.45
N ALA A 262 -4.04 -0.20 3.11
CA ALA A 262 -3.48 -0.24 1.76
C ALA A 262 -4.51 -0.77 0.74
N LEU A 263 -5.31 -1.78 1.13
CA LEU A 263 -6.38 -2.29 0.29
C LEU A 263 -7.51 -1.27 0.08
N ASP A 264 -7.87 -0.49 1.10
CA ASP A 264 -8.87 0.58 0.96
C ASP A 264 -8.41 1.61 -0.09
N VAL A 265 -7.14 2.01 -0.05
CA VAL A 265 -6.54 2.89 -1.08
C VAL A 265 -6.53 2.23 -2.45
N ALA A 266 -6.12 0.96 -2.55
CA ALA A 266 -6.05 0.24 -3.83
C ALA A 266 -7.42 0.12 -4.49
N PHE A 267 -8.44 -0.31 -3.74
CA PHE A 267 -9.79 -0.48 -4.26
C PHE A 267 -10.49 0.87 -4.53
N TYR A 268 -10.29 1.86 -3.67
CA TYR A 268 -10.76 3.22 -3.96
C TYR A 268 -10.20 3.76 -5.28
N ALA A 269 -8.92 3.46 -5.58
CA ALA A 269 -8.28 3.83 -6.84
C ALA A 269 -8.82 3.03 -8.04
N LEU A 270 -9.12 1.74 -7.87
CA LEU A 270 -9.75 0.89 -8.89
C LEU A 270 -11.18 1.33 -9.25
N ASP A 271 -11.90 1.91 -8.30
CA ASP A 271 -13.27 2.40 -8.49
C ASP A 271 -13.32 3.76 -9.22
N GLN A 272 -12.19 4.45 -9.38
CA GLN A 272 -12.15 5.75 -10.06
C GLN A 272 -12.46 5.64 -11.55
N ALA A 273 -13.09 6.67 -12.12
CA ALA A 273 -13.31 6.74 -13.57
C ALA A 273 -11.99 6.88 -14.36
N ASP A 274 -11.04 7.64 -13.82
CA ASP A 274 -9.75 7.93 -14.45
C ASP A 274 -8.87 6.67 -14.58
N PRO A 275 -8.46 6.28 -15.81
CA PRO A 275 -7.60 5.11 -16.02
C PRO A 275 -6.24 5.21 -15.34
N VAL A 276 -5.69 6.42 -15.13
CA VAL A 276 -4.41 6.61 -14.43
C VAL A 276 -4.55 6.21 -12.96
N ARG A 277 -5.64 6.65 -12.29
CA ARG A 277 -5.94 6.28 -10.91
C ARG A 277 -6.19 4.78 -10.76
N LYS A 278 -6.97 4.19 -11.67
CA LYS A 278 -7.17 2.73 -11.74
C LYS A 278 -5.85 1.97 -11.81
N ARG A 279 -4.93 2.47 -12.64
CA ARG A 279 -3.60 1.87 -12.77
C ARG A 279 -2.77 1.98 -11.49
N LEU A 280 -2.90 3.06 -10.71
CA LEU A 280 -2.28 3.14 -9.38
C LEU A 280 -2.82 2.07 -8.43
N GLY A 281 -4.14 1.83 -8.44
CA GLY A 281 -4.76 0.74 -7.69
C GLY A 281 -4.20 -0.64 -8.05
N LEU A 282 -4.07 -0.94 -9.35
CA LEU A 282 -3.48 -2.20 -9.83
C LEU A 282 -2.01 -2.36 -9.43
N ARG A 283 -1.21 -1.30 -9.51
CA ARG A 283 0.21 -1.30 -9.09
C ARG A 283 0.34 -1.58 -7.60
N LEU A 284 -0.47 -0.92 -6.77
CA LEU A 284 -0.48 -1.18 -5.33
C LEU A 284 -0.95 -2.60 -4.99
N LEU A 285 -1.99 -3.10 -5.66
CA LEU A 285 -2.46 -4.47 -5.47
C LEU A 285 -1.39 -5.50 -5.88
N THR A 286 -0.66 -5.23 -6.96
CA THR A 286 0.49 -6.02 -7.40
C THR A 286 1.56 -6.13 -6.30
N LEU A 287 1.97 -5.00 -5.73
CA LEU A 287 2.96 -4.98 -4.64
C LEU A 287 2.49 -5.76 -3.39
N LEU A 288 1.20 -5.65 -3.04
CA LEU A 288 0.63 -6.39 -1.90
C LEU A 288 0.62 -7.91 -2.16
N ILE A 289 0.35 -8.35 -3.39
CA ILE A 289 0.37 -9.76 -3.79
C ILE A 289 1.81 -10.30 -3.79
N SER A 290 2.76 -9.56 -4.36
CA SER A 290 4.20 -9.88 -4.28
C SER A 290 4.64 -10.03 -2.82
N LEU A 291 4.21 -9.13 -1.94
CA LEU A 291 4.51 -9.19 -0.51
C LEU A 291 3.89 -10.42 0.18
N ALA A 292 2.67 -10.82 -0.18
CA ALA A 292 2.01 -12.02 0.35
C ALA A 292 2.63 -13.34 -0.13
N SER A 293 3.50 -13.29 -1.13
CA SER A 293 4.28 -14.45 -1.58
C SER A 293 5.48 -14.74 -0.66
N THR A 294 5.64 -13.96 0.41
CA THR A 294 6.69 -14.08 1.43
C THR A 294 6.10 -14.57 2.76
N PRO A 295 6.92 -14.98 3.75
CA PRO A 295 6.44 -15.35 5.08
C PRO A 295 6.04 -14.14 5.95
N HIS A 296 6.18 -12.91 5.46
CA HIS A 296 5.96 -11.70 6.27
C HIS A 296 4.52 -11.18 6.24
N LEU A 297 3.72 -11.58 5.25
CA LEU A 297 2.32 -11.19 5.09
C LEU A 297 1.50 -12.45 4.83
N ASP A 298 0.40 -12.63 5.57
CA ASP A 298 -0.45 -13.81 5.46
C ASP A 298 -1.25 -13.78 4.13
N PRO A 299 -0.97 -14.67 3.16
CA PRO A 299 -1.68 -14.70 1.88
C PRO A 299 -3.15 -15.05 2.04
N GLN A 300 -3.52 -15.83 3.07
CA GLN A 300 -4.90 -16.23 3.32
C GLN A 300 -5.73 -15.07 3.87
N ALA A 301 -5.15 -14.29 4.79
CA ALA A 301 -5.76 -13.06 5.29
C ALA A 301 -5.92 -12.02 4.17
N LEU A 302 -4.86 -11.80 3.37
CA LEU A 302 -4.92 -10.90 2.22
C LEU A 302 -5.99 -11.33 1.22
N GLY A 303 -6.00 -12.60 0.82
CA GLY A 303 -6.97 -13.16 -0.12
C GLY A 303 -8.41 -13.02 0.37
N SER A 304 -8.68 -13.28 1.65
CA SER A 304 -10.02 -13.06 2.22
C SER A 304 -10.44 -11.59 2.14
N SER A 305 -9.55 -10.66 2.46
CA SER A 305 -9.82 -9.21 2.40
C SER A 305 -10.01 -8.68 0.97
N ILE A 306 -9.32 -9.27 0.00
CA ILE A 306 -9.54 -8.98 -1.44
C ILE A 306 -10.90 -9.54 -1.87
N ALA A 307 -11.24 -10.77 -1.48
CA ALA A 307 -12.50 -11.40 -1.85
C ALA A 307 -13.71 -10.61 -1.35
N THR A 308 -13.66 -10.05 -0.13
CA THR A 308 -14.74 -9.21 0.41
C THR A 308 -15.01 -7.93 -0.40
N ARG A 309 -14.02 -7.46 -1.18
CA ARG A 309 -14.13 -6.25 -2.00
C ARG A 309 -14.40 -6.54 -3.47
N LEU A 310 -13.89 -7.66 -4.00
CA LEU A 310 -14.15 -8.06 -5.39
C LEU A 310 -15.55 -8.65 -5.59
N PHE A 311 -16.14 -9.26 -4.56
CA PHE A 311 -17.41 -9.97 -4.68
C PHE A 311 -18.54 -9.42 -3.80
N PRO A 312 -18.83 -8.10 -3.79
CA PRO A 312 -20.12 -7.64 -3.31
C PRO A 312 -21.23 -8.16 -4.26
N PRO A 313 -22.47 -8.32 -3.77
CA PRO A 313 -23.58 -8.90 -4.54
C PRO A 313 -23.86 -8.18 -5.87
N ASP A 314 -23.47 -6.91 -5.99
CA ASP A 314 -23.72 -6.07 -7.16
C ASP A 314 -22.47 -5.79 -8.02
N ALA A 315 -21.33 -6.47 -7.79
CA ALA A 315 -20.11 -6.22 -8.57
C ALA A 315 -20.07 -6.97 -9.91
N GLU A 316 -19.86 -6.21 -10.99
CA GLU A 316 -19.65 -6.72 -12.36
C GLU A 316 -18.16 -6.98 -12.70
N VAL A 317 -17.22 -6.77 -11.78
CA VAL A 317 -15.80 -6.47 -12.11
C VAL A 317 -14.70 -7.42 -11.56
N PRO A 318 -14.93 -8.63 -10.99
CA PRO A 318 -13.82 -9.45 -10.47
C PRO A 318 -12.80 -9.86 -11.54
N SER A 319 -13.28 -10.39 -12.68
CA SER A 319 -12.46 -10.90 -13.80
C SER A 319 -11.57 -9.81 -14.39
N ARG A 320 -12.11 -8.60 -14.52
CA ARG A 320 -11.41 -7.44 -15.08
C ARG A 320 -10.23 -6.98 -14.22
N VAL A 321 -10.31 -7.09 -12.89
CA VAL A 321 -9.18 -6.73 -12.01
C VAL A 321 -8.08 -7.79 -12.09
N LEU A 322 -8.43 -9.07 -11.98
CA LEU A 322 -7.46 -10.17 -11.98
C LEU A 322 -6.70 -10.26 -13.30
N SER A 323 -7.40 -10.12 -14.44
CA SER A 323 -6.79 -10.16 -15.77
C SER A 323 -5.86 -8.99 -16.09
N GLN A 324 -5.96 -7.88 -15.37
CA GLN A 324 -5.08 -6.71 -15.54
C GLN A 324 -3.82 -6.78 -14.67
N LEU A 325 -3.72 -7.75 -13.76
CA LEU A 325 -2.51 -7.94 -12.96
C LEU A 325 -1.36 -8.47 -13.84
N PRO A 326 -0.10 -8.09 -13.58
CA PRO A 326 1.05 -8.59 -14.32
C PRO A 326 1.19 -10.12 -14.23
N ALA A 327 1.56 -10.77 -15.32
CA ALA A 327 1.77 -12.22 -15.39
C ALA A 327 3.12 -12.66 -14.79
N SER A 328 3.47 -12.17 -13.60
CA SER A 328 4.63 -12.67 -12.85
C SER A 328 4.26 -13.94 -12.09
N GLN A 329 5.21 -14.86 -11.91
CA GLN A 329 4.96 -16.15 -11.25
C GLN A 329 4.29 -16.02 -9.86
N PRO A 330 4.70 -15.12 -8.95
CA PRO A 330 4.04 -14.96 -7.65
C PRO A 330 2.58 -14.51 -7.77
N ILE A 331 2.30 -13.62 -8.73
CA ILE A 331 0.94 -13.11 -8.98
C ILE A 331 0.06 -14.19 -9.58
N LEU A 332 0.55 -14.93 -10.59
CA LEU A 332 -0.18 -16.04 -11.18
C LEU A 332 -0.50 -17.10 -10.12
N ALA A 333 0.48 -17.47 -9.28
CA ALA A 333 0.26 -18.43 -8.20
C ALA A 333 -0.77 -17.93 -7.18
N PHE A 334 -0.71 -16.66 -6.81
CA PHE A 334 -1.72 -16.04 -5.95
C PHE A 334 -3.12 -16.11 -6.57
N ILE A 335 -3.27 -15.77 -7.85
CA ILE A 335 -4.58 -15.78 -8.55
C ILE A 335 -5.16 -17.20 -8.56
N VAL A 336 -4.38 -18.22 -8.91
CA VAL A 336 -4.84 -19.62 -8.88
C VAL A 336 -5.31 -20.02 -7.50
N THR A 337 -4.48 -19.80 -6.46
CA THR A 337 -4.81 -20.18 -5.08
C THR A 337 -6.00 -19.38 -4.55
N PHE A 338 -6.12 -18.10 -4.93
CA PHE A 338 -7.26 -17.25 -4.60
C PHE A 338 -8.57 -17.79 -5.19
N CYS A 339 -8.59 -18.07 -6.50
CA CYS A 339 -9.76 -18.60 -7.19
C CYS A 339 -10.15 -19.99 -6.65
N ALA A 340 -9.16 -20.89 -6.49
CA ALA A 340 -9.38 -22.22 -5.95
C ALA A 340 -9.99 -22.19 -4.54
N LYS A 341 -9.50 -21.29 -3.67
CA LYS A 341 -10.06 -21.07 -2.34
C LYS A 341 -11.49 -20.57 -2.40
N GLN A 342 -11.78 -19.55 -3.21
CA GLN A 342 -13.15 -19.05 -3.35
C GLN A 342 -14.11 -20.15 -3.81
N LEU A 343 -13.73 -20.92 -4.83
CA LEU A 343 -14.51 -22.06 -5.33
C LEU A 343 -14.69 -23.16 -4.27
N THR A 344 -13.71 -23.39 -3.40
CA THR A 344 -13.81 -24.35 -2.29
C THR A 344 -14.74 -23.85 -1.19
N ASP A 345 -14.66 -22.58 -0.82
CA ASP A 345 -15.52 -21.94 0.18
C ASP A 345 -16.99 -21.98 -0.25
N LEU A 346 -17.27 -21.78 -1.54
CA LEU A 346 -18.62 -21.89 -2.11
C LEU A 346 -19.22 -23.29 -1.99
N ASN A 347 -18.39 -24.34 -2.04
CA ASN A 347 -18.88 -25.71 -1.88
C ASN A 347 -19.16 -26.03 -0.40
N SER A 348 -18.35 -25.46 0.50
CA SER A 348 -18.44 -25.69 1.95
C SER A 348 -19.66 -25.02 2.59
N ALA A 349 -20.16 -23.91 2.02
CA ALA A 349 -21.33 -23.21 2.52
C ALA A 349 -22.64 -24.04 2.54
N LYS A 350 -22.68 -25.19 1.84
CA LYS A 350 -23.88 -26.05 1.75
C LYS A 350 -24.20 -26.81 3.04
N THR A 351 -23.27 -26.97 3.96
CA THR A 351 -23.47 -27.84 5.15
C THR A 351 -23.87 -27.08 6.42
N THR A 352 -23.91 -25.74 6.39
CA THR A 352 -24.15 -24.91 7.59
C THR A 352 -25.57 -24.33 7.70
N THR A 353 -26.54 -24.83 6.93
CA THR A 353 -27.92 -24.36 7.05
C THR A 353 -28.52 -24.69 8.44
N ASP A 354 -28.82 -23.62 9.17
CA ASP A 354 -29.87 -23.44 10.17
C ASP A 354 -29.70 -23.95 11.61
N LYS A 355 -28.55 -24.51 11.96
CA LYS A 355 -28.17 -24.52 13.39
C LYS A 355 -27.12 -23.45 13.62
N ALA A 356 -27.61 -22.27 14.03
CA ALA A 356 -26.79 -21.27 14.69
C ALA A 356 -25.78 -21.98 15.60
N PRO A 357 -24.48 -21.66 15.56
CA PRO A 357 -23.49 -22.32 16.40
C PRO A 357 -23.80 -21.99 17.87
N ALA A 358 -24.65 -22.81 18.48
CA ALA A 358 -25.16 -22.64 19.84
C ALA A 358 -24.08 -22.82 20.92
N ASN A 359 -22.87 -23.22 20.53
CA ASN A 359 -21.73 -23.38 21.42
C ASN A 359 -20.49 -22.66 20.87
N ARG A 360 -20.57 -21.35 20.60
CA ARG A 360 -19.36 -20.55 20.84
C ARG A 360 -19.17 -20.56 22.35
N PRO A 361 -18.07 -21.13 22.89
CA PRO A 361 -17.81 -21.07 24.32
C PRO A 361 -17.85 -19.59 24.71
N LYS A 362 -18.79 -19.23 25.58
CA LYS A 362 -18.85 -17.89 26.17
C LYS A 362 -17.43 -17.59 26.66
N PRO A 363 -16.85 -16.41 26.34
CA PRO A 363 -15.55 -16.03 26.87
C PRO A 363 -15.66 -16.07 28.39
N GLN A 364 -15.19 -17.16 28.98
CA GLN A 364 -15.16 -17.35 30.41
C GLN A 364 -14.13 -16.34 30.89
N ALA A 365 -14.59 -15.34 31.65
CA ALA A 365 -13.74 -14.30 32.21
C ALA A 365 -12.57 -14.99 32.92
N ARG A 366 -11.37 -14.93 32.34
CA ARG A 366 -10.16 -15.38 33.01
C ARG A 366 -10.05 -14.54 34.27
N ALA A 367 -10.15 -15.17 35.42
CA ALA A 367 -9.94 -14.54 36.72
C ALA A 367 -8.65 -13.72 36.66
N ALA A 368 -8.73 -12.45 37.02
CA ALA A 368 -7.58 -11.57 37.09
C ALA A 368 -6.50 -12.24 37.95
N ARG A 369 -5.35 -12.55 37.35
CA ARG A 369 -4.19 -13.06 38.07
C ARG A 369 -3.78 -11.97 39.06
N ALA A 370 -4.03 -12.22 40.34
CA ALA A 370 -3.61 -11.33 41.43
C ALA A 370 -2.12 -11.03 41.27
N ALA A 371 -1.80 -9.74 41.18
CA ALA A 371 -0.44 -9.24 41.11
C ALA A 371 0.36 -9.76 42.31
N ARG A 372 1.25 -10.74 42.06
CA ARG A 372 2.30 -11.07 43.02
C ARG A 372 3.25 -9.88 43.08
N ARG A 373 3.12 -9.09 44.14
CA ARG A 373 4.16 -8.21 44.64
C ARG A 373 5.40 -9.06 44.93
N SER A 374 6.34 -9.12 44.00
CA SER A 374 7.70 -9.57 44.33
C SER A 374 8.42 -8.40 44.96
N ALA A 375 8.72 -8.58 46.24
CA ALA A 375 9.49 -7.67 47.06
C ALA A 375 10.90 -7.48 46.47
N ALA A 376 11.40 -6.27 46.68
CA ALA A 376 12.79 -5.90 46.49
C ALA A 376 13.73 -6.88 47.19
N GLY A 377 14.71 -7.35 46.43
CA GLY A 377 15.89 -8.04 46.95
C GLY A 377 17.08 -7.48 46.21
N ASP A 378 17.75 -6.52 46.84
CA ASP A 378 19.10 -6.07 46.49
C ASP A 378 20.04 -7.29 46.38
N ALA A 379 20.68 -7.43 45.24
CA ALA A 379 21.89 -8.23 45.10
C ALA A 379 22.82 -7.53 44.11
N ILE A 380 23.69 -6.70 44.68
CA ILE A 380 24.94 -6.24 44.08
C ILE A 380 25.80 -7.48 43.85
N GLY A 381 26.20 -7.73 42.59
CA GLY A 381 26.94 -8.94 42.23
C GLY A 381 27.57 -8.87 40.85
N ASP A 382 28.69 -8.16 40.80
CA ASP A 382 29.97 -8.51 40.17
C ASP A 382 30.09 -8.92 38.68
N ALA A 383 31.18 -8.44 38.10
CA ALA A 383 31.50 -8.41 36.68
C ALA A 383 31.86 -9.79 36.09
N SER A 384 31.46 -10.03 34.84
CA SER A 384 32.17 -10.94 33.94
C SER A 384 31.88 -10.63 32.46
N PRO A 385 32.89 -10.40 31.60
CA PRO A 385 32.71 -10.20 30.17
C PRO A 385 32.61 -11.57 29.48
N SER A 386 31.37 -11.98 29.15
CA SER A 386 31.12 -13.20 28.39
C SER A 386 31.29 -12.95 26.89
N ALA A 387 32.17 -13.74 26.28
CA ALA A 387 32.55 -13.71 24.88
C ALA A 387 31.34 -13.89 23.94
N ALA A 388 31.25 -13.02 22.93
CA ALA A 388 30.32 -13.15 21.83
C ALA A 388 30.68 -14.38 20.97
N PRO A 389 29.72 -15.26 20.62
CA PRO A 389 29.95 -16.31 19.64
C PRO A 389 29.84 -15.73 18.24
N SER A 390 30.95 -15.75 17.50
CA SER A 390 31.02 -15.48 16.07
C SER A 390 30.30 -16.59 15.31
N ALA A 391 29.01 -16.39 15.01
CA ALA A 391 28.26 -17.26 14.12
C ALA A 391 28.65 -16.96 12.66
N SER A 392 29.45 -17.85 12.09
CA SER A 392 29.75 -17.90 10.66
C SER A 392 28.61 -18.60 9.93
N GLU A 393 27.62 -17.83 9.48
CA GLU A 393 26.56 -18.32 8.58
C GLU A 393 27.13 -18.49 7.16
N THR A 394 27.72 -19.66 6.89
CA THR A 394 28.07 -20.10 5.53
C THR A 394 27.28 -21.36 5.23
N GLY A 395 26.10 -21.18 4.64
CA GLY A 395 25.18 -22.29 4.34
C GLY A 395 24.09 -21.88 3.36
N SER A 396 24.50 -21.56 2.12
CA SER A 396 23.60 -21.36 0.98
C SER A 396 22.77 -22.62 0.73
N SER A 397 21.56 -22.65 1.26
CA SER A 397 20.46 -23.42 0.68
C SER A 397 19.31 -22.46 0.41
N ALA A 398 19.46 -21.68 -0.67
CA ALA A 398 18.47 -20.72 -1.15
C ALA A 398 17.35 -21.42 -1.96
N MET A 399 16.79 -22.52 -1.42
CA MET A 399 15.69 -23.25 -2.06
C MET A 399 14.33 -22.80 -1.48
N SER A 400 13.51 -22.28 -2.39
CA SER A 400 12.05 -22.10 -2.31
C SER A 400 11.52 -21.35 -1.07
N THR A 401 11.73 -20.04 -1.04
CA THR A 401 11.15 -19.13 -0.03
C THR A 401 9.71 -18.66 -0.34
N TYR A 402 9.10 -19.15 -1.42
CA TYR A 402 7.71 -18.83 -1.75
C TYR A 402 6.75 -19.60 -0.83
N THR A 403 5.83 -18.86 -0.21
CA THR A 403 4.86 -19.41 0.74
C THR A 403 3.57 -19.91 0.09
N ILE A 404 3.29 -19.50 -1.15
CA ILE A 404 2.07 -19.87 -1.86
C ILE A 404 2.28 -21.21 -2.56
N SER A 405 1.76 -22.28 -1.95
CA SER A 405 1.66 -23.59 -2.61
C SER A 405 0.59 -23.53 -3.69
N LEU A 406 0.95 -23.97 -4.90
CA LEU A 406 -0.01 -24.19 -5.98
C LEU A 406 -0.87 -25.42 -5.67
N PRO A 407 -2.18 -25.38 -5.92
CA PRO A 407 -3.01 -26.57 -5.91
C PRO A 407 -2.59 -27.54 -7.03
N PRO A 408 -2.66 -28.86 -6.81
CA PRO A 408 -2.35 -29.84 -7.85
C PRO A 408 -3.38 -29.79 -8.99
N GLY A 409 -3.00 -30.23 -10.19
CA GLY A 409 -3.88 -30.27 -11.36
C GLY A 409 -5.21 -30.99 -11.09
N THR A 410 -5.17 -32.12 -10.37
CA THR A 410 -6.35 -32.88 -9.90
C THR A 410 -7.39 -31.99 -9.25
N GLU A 411 -6.95 -31.12 -8.35
CA GLU A 411 -7.81 -30.22 -7.59
C GLU A 411 -8.37 -29.12 -8.48
N ILE A 412 -7.53 -28.53 -9.33
CA ILE A 412 -7.94 -27.50 -10.30
C ILE A 412 -9.05 -28.03 -11.22
N PHE A 413 -8.89 -29.23 -11.78
CA PHE A 413 -9.89 -29.84 -12.66
C PHE A 413 -11.18 -30.19 -11.92
N LYS A 414 -11.06 -30.74 -10.71
CA LYS A 414 -12.22 -31.04 -9.86
C LYS A 414 -13.02 -29.78 -9.53
N LEU A 415 -12.35 -28.68 -9.18
CA LEU A 415 -13.00 -27.40 -8.90
C LEU A 415 -13.66 -26.81 -10.14
N ALA A 416 -12.99 -26.85 -11.30
CA ALA A 416 -13.55 -26.39 -12.57
C ALA A 416 -14.84 -27.14 -12.95
N GLN A 417 -14.88 -28.46 -12.75
CA GLN A 417 -16.03 -29.31 -13.09
C GLN A 417 -17.15 -29.29 -12.05
N THR A 418 -16.89 -28.76 -10.84
CA THR A 418 -17.89 -28.76 -9.76
C THR A 418 -19.07 -27.85 -10.09
N THR A 419 -20.31 -28.35 -9.90
CA THR A 419 -21.53 -27.56 -10.10
C THR A 419 -21.99 -26.86 -8.81
N TYR A 420 -22.18 -25.55 -8.88
CA TYR A 420 -22.51 -24.69 -7.73
C TYR A 420 -23.98 -24.26 -7.71
N LYS A 421 -24.90 -25.21 -7.44
CA LYS A 421 -26.37 -24.95 -7.47
C LYS A 421 -26.89 -23.98 -6.41
N LYS A 422 -26.13 -23.70 -5.34
CA LYS A 422 -26.52 -22.84 -4.20
C LYS A 422 -25.36 -21.94 -3.77
N SER A 423 -24.81 -21.20 -4.72
CA SER A 423 -23.71 -20.25 -4.48
C SER A 423 -24.24 -18.92 -3.94
N ARG A 424 -23.41 -18.22 -3.15
CA ARG A 424 -23.65 -16.79 -2.83
C ARG A 424 -23.31 -15.86 -4.00
N LEU A 425 -22.49 -16.35 -4.94
CA LEU A 425 -22.11 -15.63 -6.15
C LEU A 425 -23.08 -15.98 -7.28
N ALA A 426 -23.28 -15.03 -8.19
CA ALA A 426 -24.02 -15.29 -9.42
C ALA A 426 -23.31 -16.38 -10.26
N PRO A 427 -24.03 -17.20 -11.04
CA PRO A 427 -23.42 -18.23 -11.88
C PRO A 427 -22.29 -17.70 -12.76
N ILE A 428 -22.49 -16.52 -13.36
CA ILE A 428 -21.48 -15.87 -14.21
C ILE A 428 -20.16 -15.60 -13.47
N GLN A 429 -20.22 -15.14 -12.21
CA GLN A 429 -19.03 -14.89 -11.40
C GLN A 429 -18.30 -16.20 -11.02
N VAL A 430 -19.04 -17.31 -10.87
CA VAL A 430 -18.45 -18.63 -10.62
C VAL A 430 -17.72 -19.12 -11.88
N ASP A 431 -18.29 -18.91 -13.05
CA ASP A 431 -17.69 -19.31 -14.33
C ASP A 431 -16.46 -18.45 -14.65
N GLU A 432 -16.51 -17.13 -14.37
CA GLU A 432 -15.34 -16.24 -14.42
C GLU A 432 -14.20 -16.70 -13.50
N LEU A 433 -14.51 -17.08 -12.26
CA LEU A 433 -13.52 -17.59 -11.31
C LEU A 433 -12.86 -18.88 -11.81
N LYS A 434 -13.65 -19.81 -12.36
CA LYS A 434 -13.15 -21.05 -12.95
C LYS A 434 -12.28 -20.78 -14.17
N PHE A 435 -12.73 -19.88 -15.03
CA PHE A 435 -12.00 -19.48 -16.22
C PHE A 435 -10.65 -18.86 -15.85
N GLU A 436 -10.64 -17.86 -14.97
CA GLU A 436 -9.41 -17.18 -14.56
C GLU A 436 -8.45 -18.16 -13.87
N MET A 437 -8.97 -19.08 -13.04
CA MET A 437 -8.17 -20.15 -12.43
C MET A 437 -7.50 -21.04 -13.48
N LEU A 438 -8.27 -21.58 -14.45
CA LEU A 438 -7.75 -22.47 -15.49
C LEU A 438 -6.76 -21.76 -16.41
N ARG A 439 -7.09 -20.56 -16.85
CA ARG A 439 -6.24 -19.71 -17.69
C ARG A 439 -4.91 -19.43 -17.00
N THR A 440 -4.96 -18.96 -15.76
CA THR A 440 -3.77 -18.60 -14.99
C THR A 440 -2.93 -19.82 -14.68
N PHE A 441 -3.54 -20.94 -14.30
CA PHE A 441 -2.82 -22.19 -14.05
C PHE A 441 -2.14 -22.69 -15.33
N GLY A 442 -2.83 -22.64 -16.48
CA GLY A 442 -2.23 -22.96 -17.77
C GLY A 442 -1.04 -22.09 -18.12
N LEU A 443 -1.10 -20.77 -17.86
CA LEU A 443 0.04 -19.86 -18.03
C LEU A 443 1.22 -20.24 -17.13
N ILE A 444 0.98 -20.67 -15.90
CA ILE A 444 2.05 -21.17 -15.02
C ILE A 444 2.67 -22.43 -15.64
N GLN A 445 1.85 -23.41 -16.00
CA GLN A 445 2.31 -24.69 -16.55
C GLN A 445 3.11 -24.51 -17.85
N TYR A 446 2.69 -23.57 -18.70
CA TYR A 446 3.38 -23.21 -19.93
C TYR A 446 4.77 -22.60 -19.69
N ASN A 447 4.95 -21.84 -18.61
CA ASN A 447 6.21 -21.20 -18.27
C ASN A 447 7.17 -22.12 -17.48
N LEU A 448 6.69 -23.29 -17.02
CA LEU A 448 7.52 -24.26 -16.32
C LEU A 448 8.33 -25.13 -17.31
N PRO A 449 9.55 -25.54 -16.95
CA PRO A 449 10.28 -26.57 -17.69
C PRO A 449 9.46 -27.85 -17.79
N ALA A 450 9.63 -28.61 -18.88
CA ALA A 450 8.84 -29.81 -19.13
C ALA A 450 8.86 -30.85 -17.98
N GLY A 451 9.92 -30.91 -17.18
CA GLY A 451 10.02 -31.81 -16.02
C GLY A 451 9.34 -31.31 -14.74
N GLU A 452 8.93 -30.04 -14.69
CA GLU A 452 8.28 -29.41 -13.53
C GLU A 452 6.78 -29.20 -13.75
N CYS A 453 6.27 -29.38 -14.98
CA CYS A 453 4.84 -29.29 -15.24
C CYS A 453 4.07 -30.40 -14.51
N ASP A 454 2.86 -30.07 -14.06
CA ASP A 454 1.92 -31.00 -13.44
C ASP A 454 1.53 -32.11 -14.45
N ASP A 455 1.73 -33.36 -14.06
CA ASP A 455 1.54 -34.52 -14.95
C ASP A 455 0.09 -34.68 -15.40
N GLU A 456 -0.87 -34.35 -14.54
CA GLU A 456 -2.27 -34.42 -14.90
C GLU A 456 -2.66 -33.30 -15.85
N TRP A 457 -2.15 -32.08 -15.62
CA TRP A 457 -2.32 -31.00 -16.56
C TRP A 457 -1.79 -31.39 -17.95
N ARG A 458 -0.56 -31.91 -18.02
CA ARG A 458 0.03 -32.37 -19.29
C ARG A 458 -0.83 -33.43 -19.97
N LYS A 459 -1.27 -34.44 -19.21
CA LYS A 459 -2.15 -35.50 -19.72
C LYS A 459 -3.46 -34.94 -20.30
N LYS A 460 -4.06 -33.96 -19.62
CA LYS A 460 -5.31 -33.30 -20.04
C LYS A 460 -5.17 -32.41 -21.26
N VAL A 461 -3.97 -31.85 -21.45
CA VAL A 461 -3.61 -31.11 -22.67
C VAL A 461 -3.43 -32.08 -23.84
N ASP A 462 -2.67 -33.16 -23.63
CA ASP A 462 -2.35 -34.15 -24.66
C ASP A 462 -3.59 -34.90 -25.17
N ASP A 463 -4.52 -35.25 -24.28
CA ASP A 463 -5.75 -35.96 -24.62
C ASP A 463 -6.88 -35.04 -25.14
N ARG A 464 -6.63 -33.74 -25.24
CA ARG A 464 -7.60 -32.67 -25.58
C ARG A 464 -8.83 -32.59 -24.67
N SER A 465 -8.88 -33.34 -23.57
CA SER A 465 -10.03 -33.30 -22.66
C SER A 465 -10.08 -31.98 -21.87
N LEU A 466 -8.99 -31.21 -21.84
CA LEU A 466 -8.99 -29.84 -21.36
C LEU A 466 -9.95 -28.94 -22.18
N GLU A 467 -10.09 -29.14 -23.49
CA GLU A 467 -11.04 -28.39 -24.33
C GLU A 467 -12.49 -28.61 -23.86
N ASP A 468 -12.83 -29.85 -23.51
CA ASP A 468 -14.15 -30.17 -22.98
C ASP A 468 -14.39 -29.55 -21.60
N VAL A 469 -13.34 -29.43 -20.75
CA VAL A 469 -13.45 -28.71 -19.48
C VAL A 469 -13.76 -27.23 -19.71
N PHE A 470 -13.04 -26.55 -20.60
CA PHE A 470 -13.31 -25.15 -20.93
C PHE A 470 -14.71 -24.96 -21.52
N ARG A 471 -15.13 -25.84 -22.45
CA ARG A 471 -16.49 -25.81 -23.03
C ARG A 471 -17.57 -25.95 -21.95
N ASN A 472 -17.35 -26.83 -20.97
CA ASN A 472 -18.28 -27.03 -19.86
C ASN A 472 -18.33 -25.84 -18.89
N VAL A 473 -17.22 -25.13 -18.67
CA VAL A 473 -17.17 -23.96 -17.77
C VAL A 473 -17.85 -22.74 -18.37
N LEU A 474 -17.68 -22.50 -19.67
CA LEU A 474 -18.14 -21.27 -20.33
C LEU A 474 -19.53 -21.41 -20.97
N GLY A 475 -20.03 -22.64 -21.12
CA GLY A 475 -21.25 -22.95 -21.87
C GLY A 475 -21.11 -22.70 -23.38
N ASP A 476 -22.16 -22.98 -24.15
CA ASP A 476 -22.19 -22.82 -25.62
C ASP A 476 -22.27 -21.33 -26.08
N GLY A 477 -21.86 -20.38 -25.23
CA GLY A 477 -22.06 -18.94 -25.39
C GLY A 477 -21.07 -18.21 -26.30
N LYS A 478 -21.45 -16.99 -26.72
CA LYS A 478 -20.78 -16.12 -27.72
C LYS A 478 -19.40 -15.57 -27.34
N GLU A 479 -18.84 -15.87 -26.17
CA GLU A 479 -17.48 -15.43 -25.79
C GLU A 479 -16.37 -16.25 -26.48
N SER A 480 -16.67 -16.74 -27.70
CA SER A 480 -15.86 -17.64 -28.52
C SER A 480 -14.42 -17.19 -28.78
N ALA A 481 -14.22 -15.87 -28.88
CA ALA A 481 -13.01 -15.32 -29.46
C ALA A 481 -11.86 -15.19 -28.44
N LEU A 482 -12.14 -14.68 -27.23
CA LEU A 482 -11.12 -14.49 -26.19
C LEU A 482 -10.50 -15.82 -25.72
N TRP A 483 -11.27 -16.89 -25.72
CA TRP A 483 -10.74 -18.21 -25.38
C TRP A 483 -10.04 -18.88 -26.55
N ALA A 484 -10.42 -18.63 -27.81
CA ALA A 484 -9.71 -19.20 -28.94
C ALA A 484 -8.24 -18.75 -28.90
N ASP A 485 -7.99 -17.49 -28.54
CA ASP A 485 -6.65 -16.96 -28.34
C ASP A 485 -5.95 -17.59 -27.13
N THR A 486 -6.65 -17.75 -26.00
CA THR A 486 -6.08 -18.35 -24.78
C THR A 486 -5.74 -19.83 -25.00
N LEU A 487 -6.64 -20.59 -25.62
CA LEU A 487 -6.44 -21.99 -25.96
C LEU A 487 -5.35 -22.13 -27.03
N ALA A 488 -5.30 -21.24 -28.02
CA ALA A 488 -4.21 -21.24 -28.99
C ALA A 488 -2.85 -21.07 -28.31
N VAL A 489 -2.73 -20.18 -27.32
CA VAL A 489 -1.49 -20.01 -26.54
C VAL A 489 -1.15 -21.27 -25.72
N LEU A 490 -2.15 -21.92 -25.12
CA LEU A 490 -1.93 -23.09 -24.28
C LEU A 490 -1.66 -24.40 -25.07
N PHE A 491 -2.27 -24.56 -26.24
CA PHE A 491 -2.21 -25.78 -27.05
C PHE A 491 -1.26 -25.72 -28.24
N CYS A 492 -0.84 -24.53 -28.69
CA CYS A 492 0.25 -24.38 -29.64
C CYS A 492 1.53 -24.05 -28.87
N PRO A 493 2.33 -25.05 -28.45
CA PRO A 493 3.65 -24.77 -27.93
C PRO A 493 4.41 -23.95 -28.98
N PRO A 494 5.21 -22.95 -28.58
CA PRO A 494 6.04 -22.21 -29.50
C PRO A 494 6.91 -23.26 -30.17
N SER A 495 6.69 -23.46 -31.47
CA SER A 495 7.48 -24.39 -32.27
C SER A 495 8.95 -24.08 -31.97
N THR A 496 9.63 -25.02 -31.33
CA THR A 496 11.03 -24.90 -30.89
C THR A 496 11.84 -24.23 -31.98
N HIS A 497 12.20 -22.97 -31.73
CA HIS A 497 13.03 -22.14 -32.61
C HIS A 497 14.40 -21.96 -31.97
#